data_AF-A0A1F9EQ90-F1
#
_entry.id   AF-A0A1F9EQ90-F1
#
_cell.length_a   1.000
_cell.length_b   1.000
_cell.length_c   1.000
_cell.angle_alpha   90.00
_cell.angle_beta   90.00
_cell.angle_gamma   90.00
#
_symmetry.space_group_name_H-M   'P 1'
#
loop_
_entity.id
_entity.type
_entity.pdbx_description
1 polymer ?
#
loop_
_entity_poly.entity_id
_entity_poly.type
_entity_poly.pdbx_seq_one_letter_code
_entity_poly.pdbx_strand_id
1 'polypeptide(L)'
;MPRHGVAHMSRRAALPVMAALLCASVALNVWLWSSKVTPATGAAAGASSATPAARPEAVSAEAASSSFAALMSSVEAARRAPSAGAPADRPPGDPRPHAEHAADWRVTRALLDDVQCRIAREKATDAWRREADGIRAALMRDHEPDPDERVRKLARKREELADVLGVDGGDGRLAPLAEQLERLREEALAEVRRQAALDPPDWRAALDVVRGLYRQEDAAVARAFDAAAADDWRLNEVDSRAAPLAIGASLVGVPWSSVDDQTPSAPP
;
A
#
# COMPACT_ATOMS: atom_id res chain seq x y z
N MET A 1 35.04 28.30 27.08
CA MET A 1 34.17 28.03 25.91
C MET A 1 33.53 26.66 26.09
N PRO A 2 32.20 26.58 26.27
CA PRO A 2 31.52 25.31 26.54
C PRO A 2 31.31 24.53 25.23
N ARG A 3 31.66 23.24 25.25
CA ARG A 3 31.39 22.29 24.17
C ARG A 3 29.94 21.84 24.26
N HIS A 4 29.15 22.09 23.23
CA HIS A 4 27.80 21.52 23.10
C HIS A 4 27.91 20.01 22.85
N GLY A 5 27.53 19.21 23.85
CA GLY A 5 27.37 17.77 23.72
C GLY A 5 26.10 17.46 22.93
N VAL A 6 26.25 16.85 21.75
CA VAL A 6 25.12 16.32 20.98
C VAL A 6 24.67 15.02 21.68
N ALA A 7 23.46 15.03 22.22
CA ALA A 7 22.87 13.87 22.87
C ALA A 7 22.65 12.74 21.85
N HIS A 8 23.42 11.66 21.98
CA HIS A 8 23.16 10.41 21.27
C HIS A 8 21.84 9.83 21.79
N MET A 9 20.76 10.01 21.03
CA MET A 9 19.55 9.20 21.20
C MET A 9 19.91 7.73 20.99
N SER A 10 19.80 6.97 22.08
CA SER A 10 19.96 5.52 22.10
C SER A 10 19.05 4.85 21.07
N ARG A 11 19.63 4.03 20.18
CA ARG A 11 18.91 3.24 19.16
C ARG A 11 17.78 2.36 19.74
N ARG A 12 17.76 2.14 21.06
CA ARG A 12 16.69 1.39 21.74
C ARG A 12 15.38 2.18 21.89
N ALA A 13 15.41 3.51 21.76
CA ALA A 13 14.21 4.35 21.84
C ALA A 13 13.51 4.56 20.47
N ALA A 14 14.19 4.30 19.34
CA ALA A 14 13.62 4.53 18.00
C ALA A 14 12.65 3.43 17.55
N LEU A 15 12.88 2.18 17.97
CA LEU A 15 12.03 1.02 17.64
C LEU A 15 10.59 1.12 18.18
N PRO A 16 10.33 1.49 19.45
CA PRO A 16 8.95 1.61 19.94
C PRO A 16 8.21 2.78 19.28
N VAL A 17 8.90 3.86 18.90
CA VAL A 17 8.28 5.01 18.20
C VAL A 17 7.88 4.63 16.78
N MET A 18 8.73 3.90 16.05
CA MET A 18 8.41 3.41 14.70
C MET A 18 7.28 2.37 14.72
N ALA A 19 7.26 1.46 15.71
CA ALA A 19 6.17 0.51 15.87
C ALA A 19 4.85 1.19 16.23
N ALA A 20 4.88 2.24 17.09
CA ALA A 20 3.71 3.04 17.40
C ALA A 20 3.18 3.81 16.19
N LEU A 21 4.06 4.34 15.33
CA LEU A 21 3.67 5.02 14.08
C LEU A 21 3.09 4.04 13.04
N LEU A 22 3.61 2.82 12.95
CA LEU A 22 3.08 1.79 12.06
C LEU A 22 1.70 1.30 12.54
N CYS A 23 1.55 1.06 13.84
CA CYS A 23 0.25 0.74 14.44
C CYS A 23 -0.74 1.90 14.31
N ALA A 24 -0.29 3.15 14.43
CA ALA A 24 -1.12 4.33 14.19
C ALA A 24 -1.53 4.44 12.72
N SER A 25 -0.67 4.09 11.76
CA SER A 25 -1.00 4.05 10.32
C SER A 25 -2.00 2.96 9.97
N VAL A 26 -1.84 1.76 10.52
CA VAL A 26 -2.82 0.67 10.35
C VAL A 26 -4.12 1.01 11.05
N ALA A 27 -4.08 1.57 12.26
CA ALA A 27 -5.25 2.05 12.97
C ALA A 27 -5.92 3.22 12.24
N LEU A 28 -5.18 4.10 11.55
CA LEU A 28 -5.72 5.19 10.74
C LEU A 28 -6.37 4.67 9.46
N ASN A 29 -5.83 3.63 8.83
CA ASN A 29 -6.44 2.99 7.66
C ASN A 29 -7.69 2.18 8.04
N VAL A 30 -7.63 1.44 9.15
CA VAL A 30 -8.81 0.80 9.73
C VAL A 30 -9.82 1.86 10.18
N TRP A 31 -9.39 2.98 10.76
CA TRP A 31 -10.23 4.11 11.13
C TRP A 31 -10.78 4.86 9.91
N LEU A 32 -10.08 4.99 8.80
CA LEU A 32 -10.64 5.56 7.55
C LEU A 32 -11.70 4.63 6.95
N TRP A 33 -11.54 3.32 7.14
CA TRP A 33 -12.55 2.33 6.79
C TRP A 33 -13.69 2.20 7.82
N SER A 34 -13.46 2.57 9.08
CA SER A 34 -14.43 2.43 10.19
C SER A 34 -14.99 3.73 10.75
N SER A 35 -14.49 4.91 10.38
CA SER A 35 -14.98 6.23 10.84
C SER A 35 -16.25 6.67 10.12
N LYS A 36 -16.76 5.86 9.18
CA LYS A 36 -18.18 5.84 8.83
C LYS A 36 -19.08 5.15 9.87
N VAL A 37 -18.50 4.53 10.89
CA VAL A 37 -19.20 3.96 12.03
C VAL A 37 -18.91 4.85 13.23
N THR A 38 -19.86 5.75 13.52
CA THR A 38 -19.98 6.30 14.87
C THR A 38 -20.78 5.27 15.66
N PRO A 39 -20.22 4.52 16.62
CA PRO A 39 -21.05 3.75 17.51
C PRO A 39 -21.73 4.72 18.47
N ALA A 40 -23.07 4.79 18.43
CA ALA A 40 -23.84 5.24 19.57
C ALA A 40 -23.44 4.37 20.76
N THR A 41 -22.84 4.99 21.77
CA THR A 41 -22.49 4.34 23.04
C THR A 41 -23.75 3.76 23.68
N GLY A 42 -23.86 2.43 23.66
CA GLY A 42 -24.85 1.66 24.39
C GLY A 42 -24.19 0.40 24.94
N ALA A 43 -24.05 0.35 26.26
CA ALA A 43 -23.40 -0.70 27.03
C ALA A 43 -24.12 -2.06 26.91
N ALA A 44 -23.35 -3.15 26.88
CA ALA A 44 -23.62 -4.34 27.69
C ALA A 44 -22.41 -5.30 27.67
N ALA A 45 -21.97 -5.65 28.86
CA ALA A 45 -20.95 -6.66 29.14
C ALA A 45 -21.48 -8.08 28.86
N GLY A 46 -20.59 -8.96 28.44
CA GLY A 46 -20.86 -10.39 28.32
C GLY A 46 -19.57 -11.16 28.07
N ALA A 47 -18.94 -11.63 29.15
CA ALA A 47 -17.76 -12.48 29.10
C ALA A 47 -18.12 -13.86 28.53
N SER A 48 -17.25 -14.40 27.66
CA SER A 48 -17.26 -15.83 27.32
C SER A 48 -15.84 -16.35 27.24
N SER A 49 -15.60 -17.37 28.05
CA SER A 49 -14.37 -18.15 28.19
C SER A 49 -14.23 -19.14 27.04
N ALA A 50 -13.09 -19.12 26.33
CA ALA A 50 -12.70 -20.18 25.41
C ALA A 50 -11.21 -20.55 25.54
N THR A 51 -11.01 -21.86 25.62
CA THR A 51 -9.83 -22.72 25.79
C THR A 51 -8.66 -22.40 24.83
N PRO A 52 -7.38 -22.60 25.24
CA PRO A 52 -6.21 -22.26 24.42
C PRO A 52 -6.07 -23.19 23.21
N ALA A 53 -6.17 -22.62 22.02
CA ALA A 53 -5.80 -23.27 20.77
C ALA A 53 -4.26 -23.42 20.68
N ALA A 54 -3.84 -24.57 20.16
CA ALA A 54 -2.45 -24.95 19.99
C ALA A 54 -1.63 -23.88 19.25
N ARG A 55 -0.41 -23.64 19.74
CA ARG A 55 0.60 -22.78 19.10
C ARG A 55 0.80 -23.22 17.65
N PRO A 56 0.65 -22.33 16.66
CA PRO A 56 1.17 -22.61 15.33
C PRO A 56 2.70 -22.69 15.43
N GLU A 57 3.26 -23.73 14.81
CA GLU A 57 4.69 -23.99 14.72
C GLU A 57 5.45 -22.74 14.29
N ALA A 58 6.53 -22.46 15.02
CA ALA A 58 7.46 -21.40 14.71
C ALA A 58 8.10 -21.68 13.35
N VAL A 59 7.56 -21.06 12.29
CA VAL A 59 8.35 -20.86 11.08
C VAL A 59 9.53 -19.97 11.47
N SER A 60 10.70 -20.59 11.33
CA SER A 60 11.91 -20.38 12.10
C SER A 60 12.49 -18.98 11.92
N ALA A 61 13.03 -18.42 13.01
CA ALA A 61 13.88 -17.22 12.98
C ALA A 61 15.00 -17.28 11.93
N GLU A 62 15.34 -18.47 11.42
CA GLU A 62 16.21 -18.72 10.27
C GLU A 62 15.80 -18.01 8.98
N ALA A 63 14.52 -17.95 8.61
CA ALA A 63 14.13 -17.34 7.33
C ALA A 63 14.35 -15.82 7.34
N ALA A 64 13.99 -15.16 8.45
CA ALA A 64 14.28 -13.74 8.67
C ALA A 64 15.79 -13.46 8.85
N SER A 65 16.52 -14.39 9.48
CA SER A 65 17.98 -14.31 9.62
C SER A 65 18.70 -14.44 8.28
N SER A 66 18.20 -15.29 7.38
CA SER A 66 18.77 -15.52 6.03
C SER A 66 18.66 -14.28 5.13
N SER A 67 17.48 -13.64 5.10
CA SER A 67 17.28 -12.39 4.34
C SER A 67 18.14 -11.23 4.87
N PHE A 68 18.33 -11.17 6.19
CA PHE A 68 19.20 -10.16 6.82
C PHE A 68 20.69 -10.46 6.59
N ALA A 69 21.12 -11.73 6.61
CA ALA A 69 22.50 -12.11 6.33
C ALA A 69 22.88 -11.84 4.86
N ALA A 70 22.00 -12.17 3.92
CA ALA A 70 22.19 -11.84 2.50
C ALA A 70 22.28 -10.32 2.28
N LEU A 71 21.46 -9.55 3.00
CA LEU A 71 21.52 -8.09 2.98
C LEU A 71 22.86 -7.55 3.49
N MET A 72 23.28 -7.97 4.68
CA MET A 72 24.53 -7.51 5.28
C MET A 72 25.72 -7.90 4.41
N SER A 73 25.67 -9.06 3.76
CA SER A 73 26.67 -9.48 2.78
C SER A 73 26.73 -8.53 1.57
N SER A 74 25.59 -8.11 1.00
CA SER A 74 25.57 -7.15 -0.12
C SER A 74 26.07 -5.75 0.27
N VAL A 75 25.74 -5.27 1.47
CA VAL A 75 26.26 -4.00 2.01
C VAL A 75 27.77 -4.09 2.25
N GLU A 76 28.26 -5.20 2.79
CA GLU A 76 29.69 -5.44 2.96
C GLU A 76 30.43 -5.58 1.63
N ALA A 77 29.81 -6.22 0.62
CA ALA A 77 30.36 -6.32 -0.72
C ALA A 77 30.50 -4.94 -1.38
N ALA A 78 29.47 -4.10 -1.28
CA ALA A 78 29.52 -2.71 -1.75
C ALA A 78 30.60 -1.88 -1.01
N ARG A 79 30.79 -2.12 0.29
CA ARG A 79 31.83 -1.46 1.10
C ARG A 79 33.25 -1.94 0.77
N ARG A 80 33.41 -3.20 0.35
CA ARG A 80 34.70 -3.80 -0.01
C ARG A 80 35.07 -3.58 -1.47
N ALA A 81 34.12 -3.19 -2.33
CA ALA A 81 34.41 -2.83 -3.70
C ALA A 81 35.44 -1.68 -3.69
N PRO A 82 36.67 -1.90 -4.20
CA PRO A 82 37.66 -0.85 -4.23
C PRO A 82 37.10 0.28 -5.09
N SER A 83 37.10 1.51 -4.57
CA SER A 83 36.81 2.71 -5.35
C SER A 83 37.75 2.71 -6.55
N ALA A 84 37.25 2.23 -7.69
CA ALA A 84 38.06 1.99 -8.87
C ALA A 84 38.48 3.34 -9.42
N GLY A 85 39.71 3.75 -9.08
CA GLY A 85 40.35 4.96 -9.60
C GLY A 85 40.30 6.16 -8.67
N ALA A 86 40.98 6.08 -7.53
CA ALA A 86 41.59 7.29 -6.97
C ALA A 86 42.90 7.55 -7.76
N PRO A 87 42.98 8.57 -8.63
CA PRO A 87 44.21 8.87 -9.35
C PRO A 87 45.31 9.25 -8.36
N ALA A 88 46.48 8.61 -8.49
CA ALA A 88 47.61 8.74 -7.58
C ALA A 88 48.33 10.11 -7.62
N ASP A 89 47.91 11.03 -8.49
CA ASP A 89 48.55 12.33 -8.71
C ASP A 89 47.69 13.53 -8.27
N ARG A 90 46.91 13.40 -7.19
CA ARG A 90 46.11 14.54 -6.68
C ARG A 90 47.02 15.53 -5.94
N PRO A 91 47.19 16.78 -6.42
CA PRO A 91 48.09 17.74 -5.80
C PRO A 91 47.61 18.10 -4.37
N PRO A 92 48.53 18.25 -3.41
CA PRO A 92 48.19 18.66 -2.05
C PRO A 92 47.70 20.12 -2.07
N GLY A 93 46.38 20.32 -1.99
CA GLY A 93 45.80 21.66 -1.84
C GLY A 93 44.45 21.93 -2.50
N ASP A 94 43.84 20.98 -3.22
CA ASP A 94 42.50 21.20 -3.79
C ASP A 94 41.40 20.92 -2.73
N PRO A 95 40.65 21.95 -2.25
CA PRO A 95 39.64 21.82 -1.20
C PRO A 95 38.32 21.19 -1.68
N ARG A 96 38.35 20.33 -2.71
CA ARG A 96 37.16 19.61 -3.22
C ARG A 96 37.14 18.11 -2.85
N PRO A 97 37.05 17.71 -1.56
CA PRO A 97 36.93 16.29 -1.20
C PRO A 97 35.48 15.79 -1.01
N HIS A 98 34.44 16.59 -1.28
CA HIS A 98 33.08 16.27 -0.83
C HIS A 98 32.10 15.74 -1.90
N ALA A 99 32.41 15.82 -3.19
CA ALA A 99 31.46 15.40 -4.23
C ALA A 99 31.38 13.87 -4.40
N GLU A 100 32.50 13.16 -4.26
CA GLU A 100 32.56 11.69 -4.44
C GLU A 100 31.85 10.96 -3.28
N HIS A 101 32.11 11.36 -2.04
CA HIS A 101 31.37 10.87 -0.86
C HIS A 101 29.86 11.19 -0.93
N ALA A 102 29.47 12.23 -1.67
CA ALA A 102 28.07 12.59 -1.85
C ALA A 102 27.29 11.60 -2.73
N ALA A 103 27.95 10.97 -3.70
CA ALA A 103 27.35 9.96 -4.57
C ALA A 103 27.17 8.63 -3.82
N ASP A 104 28.18 8.21 -3.05
CA ASP A 104 28.17 6.96 -2.29
C ASP A 104 27.05 6.90 -1.24
N TRP A 105 26.75 8.01 -0.55
CA TRP A 105 25.65 8.03 0.42
C TRP A 105 24.27 7.95 -0.26
N ARG A 106 24.10 8.52 -1.45
CA ARG A 106 22.82 8.46 -2.18
C ARG A 106 22.52 7.02 -2.62
N VAL A 107 23.53 6.33 -3.15
CA VAL A 107 23.42 4.91 -3.52
C VAL A 107 23.13 4.06 -2.28
N THR A 108 23.83 4.30 -1.17
CA THR A 108 23.60 3.58 0.09
C THR A 108 22.19 3.84 0.65
N ARG A 109 21.68 5.07 0.54
CA ARG A 109 20.33 5.43 0.99
C ARG A 109 19.25 4.78 0.13
N ALA A 110 19.37 4.85 -1.19
CA ALA A 110 18.42 4.21 -2.09
C ALA A 110 18.37 2.69 -1.87
N LEU A 111 19.53 2.05 -1.65
CA LEU A 111 19.59 0.63 -1.28
C LEU A 111 18.92 0.36 0.07
N LEU A 112 19.16 1.18 1.08
CA LEU A 112 18.53 1.03 2.39
C LEU A 112 17.01 1.20 2.31
N ASP A 113 16.53 2.18 1.54
CA ASP A 113 15.11 2.46 1.35
C ASP A 113 14.44 1.28 0.63
N ASP A 114 15.03 0.74 -0.45
CA ASP A 114 14.54 -0.46 -1.16
C ASP A 114 14.41 -1.67 -0.22
N VAL A 115 15.44 -1.87 0.61
CA VAL A 115 15.48 -2.98 1.58
C VAL A 115 14.42 -2.83 2.65
N GLN A 116 14.25 -1.63 3.21
CA GLN A 116 13.21 -1.36 4.19
C GLN A 116 11.82 -1.58 3.60
N CYS A 117 11.61 -1.15 2.35
CA CYS A 117 10.38 -1.39 1.61
C CYS A 117 10.12 -2.89 1.41
N ARG A 118 11.13 -3.68 1.05
CA ARG A 118 11.01 -5.14 0.91
C ARG A 118 10.65 -5.82 2.23
N ILE A 119 11.33 -5.48 3.33
CA ILE A 119 11.02 -6.05 4.66
C ILE A 119 9.60 -5.66 5.10
N ALA A 120 9.21 -4.40 4.89
CA ALA A 120 7.86 -3.94 5.20
C ALA A 120 6.81 -4.71 4.39
N ARG A 121 7.08 -4.97 3.10
CA ARG A 121 6.24 -5.78 2.22
C ARG A 121 6.10 -7.22 2.70
N GLU A 122 7.19 -7.89 3.05
CA GLU A 122 7.16 -9.27 3.57
C GLU A 122 6.32 -9.36 4.85
N LYS A 123 6.58 -8.46 5.80
CA LYS A 123 5.82 -8.40 7.06
C LYS A 123 4.34 -8.12 6.83
N ALA A 124 4.05 -7.27 5.85
CA ALA A 124 2.69 -6.98 5.47
C ALA A 124 2.02 -8.23 4.89
N THR A 125 2.61 -8.85 3.87
CA THR A 125 2.06 -10.07 3.28
C THR A 125 1.77 -11.16 4.33
N ASP A 126 2.67 -11.37 5.27
CA ASP A 126 2.47 -12.34 6.35
C ASP A 126 1.31 -11.96 7.29
N ALA A 127 1.19 -10.69 7.65
CA ALA A 127 0.09 -10.23 8.51
C ALA A 127 -1.27 -10.37 7.82
N TRP A 128 -1.36 -10.04 6.54
CA TRP A 128 -2.62 -10.10 5.79
C TRP A 128 -3.08 -11.55 5.58
N ARG A 129 -2.13 -12.48 5.36
CA ARG A 129 -2.44 -13.92 5.33
C ARG A 129 -2.98 -14.44 6.64
N ARG A 130 -2.42 -14.00 7.77
CA ARG A 130 -2.95 -14.35 9.11
C ARG A 130 -4.35 -13.78 9.36
N GLU A 131 -4.68 -12.67 8.71
CA GLU A 131 -5.97 -12.01 8.83
C GLU A 131 -6.97 -12.40 7.73
N ALA A 132 -6.66 -13.40 6.90
CA ALA A 132 -7.49 -13.78 5.75
C ALA A 132 -8.97 -14.04 6.13
N ASP A 133 -9.21 -14.73 7.25
CA ASP A 133 -10.58 -14.98 7.75
C ASP A 133 -11.26 -13.70 8.24
N GLY A 134 -10.52 -12.79 8.87
CA GLY A 134 -11.02 -11.49 9.29
C GLY A 134 -11.39 -10.60 8.10
N ILE A 135 -10.57 -10.63 7.05
CA ILE A 135 -10.82 -9.94 5.77
C ILE A 135 -12.07 -10.54 5.10
N ARG A 136 -12.17 -11.87 5.04
CA ARG A 136 -13.37 -12.56 4.52
C ARG A 136 -14.62 -12.14 5.30
N ALA A 137 -14.59 -12.21 6.62
CA ALA A 137 -15.72 -11.81 7.46
C ALA A 137 -16.09 -10.33 7.29
N ALA A 138 -15.10 -9.45 7.14
CA ALA A 138 -15.34 -8.03 6.85
C ALA A 138 -15.97 -7.82 5.47
N LEU A 139 -15.51 -8.52 4.45
CA LEU A 139 -16.04 -8.46 3.09
C LEU A 139 -17.50 -8.95 3.00
N MET A 140 -17.82 -10.02 3.75
CA MET A 140 -19.15 -10.61 3.81
C MET A 140 -20.14 -9.84 4.68
N ARG A 141 -19.70 -8.80 5.42
CA ARG A 141 -20.64 -7.92 6.11
C ARG A 141 -21.41 -7.12 5.07
N ASP A 142 -22.71 -7.40 5.00
CA ASP A 142 -23.63 -6.60 4.21
C ASP A 142 -23.76 -5.21 4.82
N HIS A 143 -23.36 -4.23 4.02
CA HIS A 143 -23.64 -2.82 4.26
C HIS A 143 -24.45 -2.37 3.06
N GLU A 144 -25.77 -2.49 3.14
CA GLU A 144 -26.64 -1.79 2.21
C GLU A 144 -26.51 -0.29 2.53
N PRO A 145 -25.99 0.52 1.60
CA PRO A 145 -25.80 1.94 1.87
C PRO A 145 -27.16 2.60 2.06
N ASP A 146 -27.28 3.46 3.06
CA ASP A 146 -28.41 4.38 3.18
C ASP A 146 -28.57 5.15 1.84
N PRO A 147 -29.77 5.19 1.24
CA PRO A 147 -30.02 5.92 0.00
C PRO A 147 -29.49 7.36 0.03
N ASP A 148 -29.61 8.05 1.17
CA ASP A 148 -29.10 9.41 1.33
C ASP A 148 -27.57 9.46 1.34
N GLU A 149 -26.94 8.42 1.89
CA GLU A 149 -25.48 8.28 1.82
C GLU A 149 -25.02 8.06 0.38
N ARG A 150 -25.75 7.28 -0.42
CA ARG A 150 -25.43 7.05 -1.83
C ARG A 150 -25.48 8.36 -2.63
N VAL A 151 -26.51 9.18 -2.43
CA VAL A 151 -26.62 10.51 -3.07
C VAL A 151 -25.44 11.40 -2.69
N ARG A 152 -25.09 11.49 -1.39
CA ARG A 152 -23.93 12.26 -0.92
C ARG A 152 -22.60 11.72 -1.45
N LYS A 153 -22.46 10.40 -1.59
CA LYS A 153 -21.26 9.77 -2.14
C LYS A 153 -21.10 10.11 -3.62
N LEU A 154 -22.17 10.00 -4.42
CA LEU A 154 -22.16 10.37 -5.84
C LEU A 154 -21.86 11.85 -6.03
N ALA A 155 -22.44 12.75 -5.22
CA ALA A 155 -22.13 14.18 -5.26
C ALA A 155 -20.63 14.44 -5.05
N ARG A 156 -20.04 13.89 -3.97
CA ARG A 156 -18.60 14.01 -3.71
C ARG A 156 -17.74 13.39 -4.81
N LYS A 157 -18.17 12.28 -5.39
CA LYS A 157 -17.43 11.63 -6.49
C LYS A 157 -17.42 12.49 -7.74
N ARG A 158 -18.51 13.22 -8.02
CA ARG A 158 -18.56 14.19 -9.12
C ARG A 158 -17.63 15.38 -8.89
N GLU A 159 -17.61 15.92 -7.67
CA GLU A 159 -16.69 16.98 -7.28
C GLU A 159 -15.23 16.53 -7.44
N GLU A 160 -14.89 15.35 -6.92
CA GLU A 160 -13.56 14.74 -7.08
C GLU A 160 -13.18 14.57 -8.55
N LEU A 161 -14.08 14.06 -9.39
CA LEU A 161 -13.83 13.93 -10.82
C LEU A 161 -13.61 15.28 -11.51
N ALA A 162 -14.37 16.31 -11.13
CA ALA A 162 -14.18 17.66 -11.68
C ALA A 162 -12.79 18.20 -11.35
N ASP A 163 -12.39 18.08 -10.08
CA ASP A 163 -11.12 18.56 -9.56
C ASP A 163 -9.93 17.84 -10.21
N VAL A 164 -9.99 16.51 -10.31
CA VAL A 164 -8.90 15.69 -10.87
C VAL A 164 -8.76 15.90 -12.37
N LEU A 165 -9.88 16.02 -13.09
CA LEU A 165 -9.86 16.15 -14.55
C LEU A 165 -9.72 17.61 -15.02
N GLY A 166 -9.70 18.58 -14.10
CA GLY A 166 -9.57 20.00 -14.41
C GLY A 166 -10.74 20.54 -15.25
N VAL A 167 -11.96 20.02 -15.03
CA VAL A 167 -13.16 20.42 -15.76
C VAL A 167 -14.15 21.16 -14.87
N ASP A 168 -15.07 21.91 -15.46
CA ASP A 168 -16.12 22.60 -14.71
C ASP A 168 -17.04 21.60 -13.99
N GLY A 169 -17.38 21.86 -12.73
CA GLY A 169 -18.25 20.99 -11.93
C GLY A 169 -19.67 20.81 -12.51
N GLY A 170 -20.09 21.71 -13.40
CA GLY A 170 -21.33 21.64 -14.18
C GLY A 170 -21.20 20.84 -15.48
N ASP A 171 -20.04 20.26 -15.81
CA ASP A 171 -19.87 19.44 -17.02
C ASP A 171 -20.83 18.25 -17.00
N GLY A 172 -21.70 18.19 -18.02
CA GLY A 172 -22.76 17.19 -18.13
C GLY A 172 -22.26 15.74 -18.21
N ARG A 173 -20.96 15.51 -18.46
CA ARG A 173 -20.34 14.17 -18.49
C ARG A 173 -20.00 13.63 -17.10
N LEU A 174 -19.84 14.48 -16.09
CA LEU A 174 -19.42 14.07 -14.74
C LEU A 174 -20.47 13.21 -14.04
N ALA A 175 -21.75 13.58 -14.14
CA ALA A 175 -22.84 12.83 -13.51
C ALA A 175 -22.94 11.38 -14.02
N PRO A 176 -23.09 11.12 -15.34
CA PRO A 176 -23.15 9.76 -15.84
C PRO A 176 -21.85 8.98 -15.62
N LEU A 177 -20.68 9.65 -15.64
CA LEU A 177 -19.42 8.99 -15.32
C LEU A 177 -19.37 8.53 -13.85
N ALA A 178 -19.73 9.39 -12.90
CA ALA A 178 -19.74 9.05 -11.48
C ALA A 178 -20.69 7.87 -11.18
N GLU A 179 -21.89 7.88 -11.78
CA GLU A 179 -22.84 6.77 -11.68
C GLU A 179 -22.29 5.48 -12.28
N GLN A 180 -21.63 5.57 -13.45
CA GLN A 180 -21.01 4.42 -14.09
C GLN A 180 -19.90 3.83 -13.22
N LEU A 181 -19.00 4.65 -12.67
CA LEU A 181 -17.91 4.20 -11.81
C LEU A 181 -18.44 3.52 -10.53
N GLU A 182 -19.47 4.10 -9.90
CA GLU A 182 -20.09 3.49 -8.72
C GLU A 182 -20.73 2.13 -9.05
N ARG A 183 -21.45 2.03 -10.18
CA ARG A 183 -22.03 0.75 -10.62
C ARG A 183 -20.95 -0.31 -10.87
N LEU A 184 -19.85 0.05 -11.54
CA LEU A 184 -18.73 -0.88 -11.77
C LEU A 184 -18.16 -1.39 -10.44
N ARG A 185 -18.02 -0.50 -9.44
CA ARG A 185 -17.55 -0.86 -8.09
C ARG A 185 -18.52 -1.79 -7.37
N GLU A 186 -19.83 -1.53 -7.45
CA GLU A 186 -20.87 -2.39 -6.88
C GLU A 186 -20.85 -3.80 -7.50
N GLU A 187 -20.78 -3.88 -8.84
CA GLU A 187 -20.69 -5.15 -9.59
C GLU A 187 -19.43 -5.94 -9.22
N ALA A 188 -18.27 -5.28 -9.20
CA ALA A 188 -17.01 -5.90 -8.81
C ALA A 188 -17.01 -6.35 -7.34
N LEU A 189 -17.60 -5.59 -6.42
CA LEU A 189 -17.71 -5.98 -5.02
C LEU A 189 -18.60 -7.21 -4.84
N ALA A 190 -19.74 -7.27 -5.54
CA ALA A 190 -20.62 -8.44 -5.52
C ALA A 190 -19.88 -9.69 -6.02
N GLU A 191 -19.09 -9.53 -7.09
CA GLU A 191 -18.28 -10.60 -7.63
C GLU A 191 -17.16 -11.05 -6.68
N VAL A 192 -16.42 -10.11 -6.09
CA VAL A 192 -15.39 -10.40 -5.09
C VAL A 192 -15.97 -11.15 -3.89
N ARG A 193 -17.15 -10.73 -3.41
CA ARG A 193 -17.90 -11.45 -2.35
C ARG A 193 -18.24 -12.88 -2.77
N ARG A 194 -18.70 -13.07 -4.01
CA ARG A 194 -19.01 -14.41 -4.54
C ARG A 194 -17.77 -15.31 -4.53
N GLN A 195 -16.61 -14.81 -4.95
CA GLN A 195 -15.36 -15.58 -4.94
C GLN A 195 -14.86 -15.86 -3.51
N ALA A 196 -15.00 -14.89 -2.60
CA ALA A 196 -14.64 -15.04 -1.20
C ALA A 196 -15.60 -15.95 -0.40
N ALA A 197 -16.83 -16.15 -0.88
CA ALA A 197 -17.82 -17.03 -0.26
C ALA A 197 -17.53 -18.52 -0.51
N LEU A 198 -16.71 -18.87 -1.49
CA LEU A 198 -16.34 -20.26 -1.81
C LEU A 198 -15.61 -20.97 -0.65
N ASP A 199 -15.58 -22.31 -0.69
CA ASP A 199 -14.88 -23.15 0.27
C ASP A 199 -13.97 -24.18 -0.46
N PRO A 200 -12.65 -23.93 -0.59
CA PRO A 200 -11.93 -22.76 -0.08
C PRO A 200 -12.22 -21.47 -0.90
N PRO A 201 -12.03 -20.26 -0.32
CA PRO A 201 -12.17 -19.00 -1.04
C PRO A 201 -11.23 -18.90 -2.25
N ASP A 202 -11.73 -18.37 -3.38
CA ASP A 202 -10.90 -18.10 -4.56
C ASP A 202 -10.38 -16.66 -4.57
N TRP A 203 -9.32 -16.42 -3.78
CA TRP A 203 -8.69 -15.11 -3.71
C TRP A 203 -8.01 -14.68 -5.01
N ARG A 204 -7.67 -15.63 -5.90
CA ARG A 204 -7.07 -15.33 -7.19
C ARG A 204 -8.11 -14.75 -8.13
N ALA A 205 -9.27 -15.40 -8.26
CA ALA A 205 -10.39 -14.85 -8.99
C ALA A 205 -10.82 -13.48 -8.43
N ALA A 206 -10.88 -13.33 -7.09
CA ALA A 206 -11.19 -12.04 -6.46
C ALA A 206 -10.18 -10.94 -6.84
N LEU A 207 -8.88 -11.23 -6.84
CA LEU A 207 -7.84 -10.27 -7.25
C LEU A 207 -7.99 -9.88 -8.73
N ASP A 208 -8.27 -10.85 -9.61
CA ASP A 208 -8.43 -10.59 -11.04
C ASP A 208 -9.67 -9.74 -11.35
N VAL A 209 -10.73 -9.86 -10.54
CA VAL A 209 -11.91 -8.98 -10.60
C VAL A 209 -11.55 -7.55 -10.23
N VAL A 210 -10.81 -7.34 -9.13
CA VAL A 210 -10.36 -5.99 -8.72
C VAL A 210 -9.46 -5.36 -9.79
N ARG A 211 -8.56 -6.14 -10.38
CA ARG A 211 -7.73 -5.68 -11.52
C ARG A 211 -8.59 -5.30 -12.73
N GLY A 212 -9.59 -6.13 -13.03
CA GLY A 212 -10.55 -5.87 -14.11
C GLY A 212 -11.35 -4.59 -13.90
N LEU A 213 -11.82 -4.35 -12.67
CA LEU A 213 -12.51 -3.12 -12.28
C LEU A 213 -11.70 -1.89 -12.64
N TYR A 214 -10.44 -1.80 -12.20
CA TYR A 214 -9.63 -0.59 -12.43
C TYR A 214 -9.36 -0.35 -13.92
N ARG A 215 -9.19 -1.41 -14.73
CA ARG A 215 -9.14 -1.26 -16.20
C ARG A 215 -10.44 -0.73 -16.78
N GLN A 216 -11.59 -1.17 -16.26
CA GLN A 216 -12.89 -0.70 -16.71
C GLN A 216 -13.16 0.75 -16.31
N GLU A 217 -12.73 1.16 -15.11
CA GLU A 217 -12.77 2.56 -14.66
C GLU A 217 -11.92 3.45 -15.55
N ASP A 218 -10.65 3.09 -15.78
CA ASP A 218 -9.75 3.85 -16.65
C ASP A 218 -10.31 3.97 -18.07
N ALA A 219 -10.88 2.88 -18.61
CA ALA A 219 -11.54 2.90 -19.90
C ALA A 219 -12.83 3.74 -19.92
N ALA A 220 -13.55 3.83 -18.79
CA ALA A 220 -14.73 4.69 -18.68
C ALA A 220 -14.36 6.16 -18.69
N VAL A 221 -13.33 6.56 -17.92
CA VAL A 221 -12.79 7.91 -17.93
C VAL A 221 -12.26 8.27 -19.33
N ALA A 222 -11.50 7.37 -19.95
CA ALA A 222 -10.95 7.60 -21.29
C ALA A 222 -12.01 7.80 -22.37
N ARG A 223 -13.14 7.08 -22.28
CA ARG A 223 -14.26 7.26 -23.21
C ARG A 223 -15.03 8.56 -22.98
N ALA A 224 -15.12 9.03 -21.74
CA ALA A 224 -15.84 10.25 -21.39
C ALA A 224 -15.03 11.53 -21.71
N PHE A 225 -13.71 11.46 -21.55
CA PHE A 225 -12.81 12.59 -21.75
C PHE A 225 -11.73 12.24 -22.78
N ASP A 226 -10.63 11.61 -22.35
CA ASP A 226 -9.55 11.11 -23.21
C ASP A 226 -8.55 10.26 -22.39
N ALA A 227 -7.50 9.76 -23.04
CA ALA A 227 -6.47 8.95 -22.38
C ALA A 227 -5.69 9.72 -21.29
N ALA A 228 -5.48 11.02 -21.44
CA ALA A 228 -4.77 11.82 -20.44
C ALA A 228 -5.59 11.95 -19.15
N ALA A 229 -6.90 12.18 -19.27
CA ALA A 229 -7.83 12.16 -18.15
C ALA A 229 -7.84 10.82 -17.40
N ALA A 230 -7.71 9.69 -18.13
CA ALA A 230 -7.61 8.38 -17.49
C ALA A 230 -6.28 8.19 -16.74
N ASP A 231 -5.18 8.78 -17.21
CA ASP A 231 -3.90 8.77 -16.52
C ASP A 231 -3.95 9.66 -15.27
N ASP A 232 -4.52 10.86 -15.35
CA ASP A 232 -4.73 11.75 -14.20
C ASP A 232 -5.62 11.09 -13.14
N TRP A 233 -6.69 10.42 -13.59
CA TRP A 233 -7.54 9.60 -12.73
C TRP A 233 -6.78 8.48 -12.02
N ARG A 234 -5.99 7.72 -12.79
CA ARG A 234 -5.18 6.62 -12.26
C ARG A 234 -4.20 7.12 -11.20
N LEU A 235 -3.55 8.26 -11.45
CA LEU A 235 -2.62 8.89 -10.51
C LEU A 235 -3.32 9.33 -9.21
N ASN A 236 -4.50 9.94 -9.30
CA ASN A 236 -5.29 10.33 -8.14
C ASN A 236 -5.73 9.13 -7.29
N GLU A 237 -6.06 8.01 -7.93
CA GLU A 237 -6.54 6.80 -7.25
C GLU A 237 -5.42 5.80 -6.89
N VAL A 238 -4.13 6.17 -6.99
CA VAL A 238 -3.02 5.26 -6.65
C VAL A 238 -3.18 4.73 -5.22
N ASP A 239 -3.44 5.62 -4.26
CA ASP A 239 -3.51 5.24 -2.84
C ASP A 239 -4.71 4.32 -2.55
N SER A 240 -5.88 4.63 -3.12
CA SER A 240 -7.12 3.85 -2.93
C SER A 240 -7.06 2.49 -3.64
N ARG A 241 -6.32 2.39 -4.76
CA ARG A 241 -6.16 1.16 -5.56
C ARG A 241 -5.05 0.25 -5.03
N ALA A 242 -3.98 0.82 -4.49
CA ALA A 242 -2.82 0.06 -4.04
C ALA A 242 -3.15 -0.92 -2.91
N ALA A 243 -3.95 -0.49 -1.92
CA ALA A 243 -4.24 -1.33 -0.76
C ALA A 243 -5.04 -2.61 -1.10
N PRO A 244 -6.18 -2.56 -1.82
CA PRO A 244 -6.91 -3.77 -2.21
C PRO A 244 -6.06 -4.73 -3.06
N LEU A 245 -5.24 -4.19 -3.96
CA LEU A 245 -4.33 -4.96 -4.80
C LEU A 245 -3.23 -5.65 -3.99
N ALA A 246 -2.60 -4.94 -3.05
CA ALA A 246 -1.59 -5.49 -2.16
C ALA A 246 -2.18 -6.55 -1.21
N ILE A 247 -3.40 -6.35 -0.71
CA ILE A 247 -4.14 -7.33 0.09
C ILE A 247 -4.35 -8.60 -0.74
N GLY A 248 -4.98 -8.48 -1.90
CA GLY A 248 -5.28 -9.63 -2.77
C GLY A 248 -4.01 -10.38 -3.19
N ALA A 249 -2.96 -9.65 -3.60
CA ALA A 249 -1.66 -10.25 -3.95
C ALA A 249 -1.03 -11.03 -2.80
N SER A 250 -1.14 -10.49 -1.58
CA SER A 250 -0.64 -11.14 -0.36
C SER A 250 -1.39 -12.44 -0.07
N LEU A 251 -2.72 -12.44 -0.20
CA LEU A 251 -3.58 -13.61 0.03
C LEU A 251 -3.30 -14.75 -0.97
N VAL A 252 -2.99 -14.43 -2.23
CA VAL A 252 -2.69 -15.45 -3.26
C VAL A 252 -1.20 -15.77 -3.38
N GLY A 253 -0.36 -15.05 -2.64
CA GLY A 253 1.09 -15.22 -2.62
C GLY A 253 1.81 -14.87 -3.92
N VAL A 254 1.38 -13.80 -4.59
CA VAL A 254 2.10 -13.24 -5.74
C VAL A 254 2.83 -11.94 -5.37
N PRO A 255 3.92 -11.58 -6.07
CA PRO A 255 4.63 -10.32 -5.81
C PRO A 255 3.72 -9.11 -6.05
N TRP A 256 3.81 -8.07 -5.22
CA TRP A 256 3.05 -6.83 -5.42
C TRP A 256 3.39 -6.14 -6.75
N SER A 257 4.63 -6.25 -7.21
CA SER A 257 5.06 -5.69 -8.51
C SER A 257 4.34 -6.32 -9.70
N SER A 258 3.87 -7.58 -9.58
CA SER A 258 3.04 -8.21 -10.62
C SER A 258 1.63 -7.61 -10.71
N VAL A 259 1.32 -6.67 -9.84
CA VAL A 259 0.04 -5.95 -9.83
C VAL A 259 0.13 -4.61 -10.58
N ASP A 260 1.34 -4.07 -10.72
CA ASP A 260 1.65 -2.79 -11.38
C ASP A 260 1.87 -2.91 -12.90
N ASP A 261 2.00 -4.13 -13.44
CA ASP A 261 2.14 -4.43 -14.88
C ASP A 261 0.90 -4.06 -15.72
N GLN A 262 -0.04 -3.29 -15.16
CA GLN A 262 -1.20 -2.74 -15.86
C GLN A 262 -0.93 -1.38 -16.52
N THR A 263 0.34 -0.97 -16.58
CA THR A 263 0.73 0.12 -17.49
C THR A 263 0.31 -0.30 -18.90
N PRO A 264 -0.61 0.42 -19.58
CA PRO A 264 -0.99 0.06 -20.93
C PRO A 264 0.29 0.01 -21.75
N SER A 265 0.60 -1.17 -22.29
CA SER A 265 1.61 -1.27 -23.35
C SER A 265 1.22 -0.24 -24.39
N ALA A 266 2.14 0.69 -24.71
CA ALA A 266 1.89 1.72 -25.71
C ALA A 266 1.21 1.08 -26.92
N PRO A 267 0.13 1.68 -27.46
CA PRO A 267 -0.52 1.11 -28.63
C PRO A 267 0.52 0.92 -29.74
N PRO A 268 0.45 -0.21 -30.48
CA PRO A 268 1.38 -0.49 -31.57
C PRO A 268 1.35 0.57 -32.67
#